data_AF-A0AB38YL54-F1
#
_entry.id   AF-A0AB38YL54-F1
#
_cell.length_a   1.000
_cell.length_b   1.000
_cell.length_c   1.000
_cell.angle_alpha   90.00
_cell.angle_beta   90.00
_cell.angle_gamma   90.00
#
_symmetry.space_group_name_H-M   'P 1'
#
loop_
_entity.id
_entity.type
_entity.pdbx_description
1 polymer ?
#
loop_
_entity_poly.entity_id
_entity_poly.type
_entity_poly.pdbx_seq_one_letter_code
_entity_poly.pdbx_strand_id
1 'polypeptide(L)'
;MIPVINRNISDRYVVTMLAVVSVTLLLSACTAPKAPELSINTARESILNAERAGASQHAWAELENAKQKLMWAEEAVSDNKVSKAKRLAQESYIFAELAMARTEFRQVVQMSNRVDGLLDGMQRVVRE
;
A
#
# COMPACT_ATOMS: atom_id res chain seq x y z
N MET A 1 -64.73 -12.03 28.04
CA MET A 1 -64.54 -10.92 27.08
C MET A 1 -63.18 -11.12 26.43
N ILE A 2 -63.15 -11.71 25.23
CA ILE A 2 -61.91 -12.07 24.50
C ILE A 2 -61.62 -10.92 23.52
N PRO A 3 -60.42 -10.30 23.51
CA PRO A 3 -60.14 -9.22 22.59
C PRO A 3 -59.99 -9.77 21.17
N VAL A 4 -60.74 -9.19 20.23
CA VAL A 4 -60.62 -9.46 18.80
C VAL A 4 -59.32 -8.83 18.32
N ILE A 5 -58.29 -9.67 18.19
CA ILE A 5 -56.99 -9.26 17.65
C ILE A 5 -57.17 -9.00 16.16
N ASN A 6 -57.17 -7.72 15.79
CA ASN A 6 -57.33 -7.24 14.42
C ASN A 6 -56.07 -7.58 13.60
N ARG A 7 -56.14 -8.73 12.92
CA ARG A 7 -55.10 -9.34 12.06
C ARG A 7 -54.50 -8.39 11.02
N ASN A 8 -55.24 -7.33 10.65
CA ASN A 8 -54.82 -6.33 9.66
C ASN A 8 -53.77 -5.34 10.19
N ILE A 9 -53.70 -5.13 11.51
CA ILE A 9 -52.73 -4.25 12.16
C ILE A 9 -51.39 -4.98 12.29
N SER A 10 -51.42 -6.25 12.72
CA SER A 10 -50.24 -7.11 12.82
C SER A 10 -49.53 -7.31 11.47
N ASP A 11 -50.26 -7.47 10.36
CA ASP A 11 -49.65 -7.62 9.03
C ASP A 11 -48.88 -6.35 8.60
N ARG A 12 -49.44 -5.16 8.85
CA ARG A 12 -48.77 -3.89 8.54
C ARG A 12 -47.52 -3.69 9.40
N TYR A 13 -47.56 -4.05 10.68
CA TYR A 13 -46.38 -3.97 11.55
C TYR A 13 -45.30 -4.98 11.14
N VAL A 14 -45.67 -6.22 10.80
CA VAL A 14 -44.71 -7.27 10.37
C VAL A 14 -44.01 -6.86 9.07
N VAL A 15 -44.74 -6.34 8.08
CA VAL A 15 -44.16 -5.86 6.82
C VAL A 15 -43.22 -4.66 7.04
N THR A 16 -43.61 -3.73 7.93
CA THR A 16 -42.77 -2.55 8.25
C THR A 16 -41.51 -2.96 9.03
N MET A 17 -41.62 -3.92 9.95
CA MET A 17 -40.48 -4.46 10.71
C MET A 17 -39.51 -5.22 9.80
N LEU A 18 -40.02 -6.02 8.85
CA LEU A 18 -39.21 -6.71 7.85
C LEU A 18 -38.42 -5.73 6.96
N ALA A 19 -39.04 -4.60 6.59
CA ALA A 19 -38.42 -3.57 5.77
C ALA A 19 -37.31 -2.80 6.51
N VAL A 20 -37.47 -2.55 7.81
CA VAL A 20 -36.42 -1.89 8.62
C VAL A 20 -35.22 -2.82 8.83
N VAL A 21 -35.47 -4.12 9.07
CA VAL A 21 -34.41 -5.12 9.26
C VAL A 21 -33.58 -5.31 7.97
N SER A 22 -34.24 -5.33 6.80
CA SER A 22 -33.53 -5.47 5.51
C SER A 22 -32.65 -4.27 5.18
N VAL A 23 -33.07 -3.04 5.56
CA VAL A 23 -32.26 -1.83 5.37
C VAL A 23 -31.03 -1.82 6.29
N THR A 24 -31.14 -2.29 7.54
CA THR A 24 -29.97 -2.38 8.45
C THR A 24 -28.95 -3.44 8.05
N LEU A 25 -29.36 -4.52 7.37
CA LEU A 25 -28.44 -5.60 6.95
C LEU A 25 -27.49 -5.16 5.82
N LEU A 26 -27.86 -4.13 5.05
CA LEU A 26 -27.04 -3.56 3.98
C LEU A 26 -25.90 -2.65 4.49
N LEU A 27 -25.93 -2.21 5.76
CA LEU A 27 -24.89 -1.34 6.34
C LEU A 27 -23.72 -2.10 6.98
N SER A 28 -23.75 -3.44 7.03
CA SER A 28 -22.74 -4.26 7.72
C SER A 28 -21.54 -4.67 6.84
N ALA A 29 -21.34 -4.04 5.68
CA ALA A 29 -20.20 -4.33 4.79
C ALA A 29 -18.92 -3.59 5.23
N CYS A 30 -18.56 -3.68 6.52
CA CYS A 30 -17.22 -3.33 6.98
C CYS A 30 -16.32 -4.55 6.75
N THR A 31 -15.90 -4.76 5.50
CA THR A 31 -15.07 -5.92 5.14
C THR A 31 -13.62 -5.63 5.50
N ALA A 32 -13.05 -6.37 6.45
CA ALA A 32 -11.61 -6.40 6.65
C ALA A 32 -10.90 -6.70 5.31
N PRO A 33 -9.78 -6.02 4.99
CA PRO A 33 -9.11 -6.19 3.72
C PRO A 33 -8.70 -7.65 3.52
N LYS A 34 -8.98 -8.19 2.33
CA LYS A 34 -8.59 -9.58 2.01
C LYS A 34 -7.06 -9.66 2.01
N ALA A 35 -6.50 -10.80 2.43
CA ALA A 35 -5.05 -10.94 2.65
C ALA A 35 -4.12 -10.38 1.54
N PRO A 36 -4.39 -10.54 0.22
CA PRO A 36 -3.54 -9.94 -0.83
C PRO A 36 -3.61 -8.42 -0.90
N GLU A 37 -4.76 -7.84 -0.57
CA GLU A 37 -5.01 -6.39 -0.63
C GLU A 37 -4.15 -5.64 0.38
N LEU A 38 -4.01 -6.19 1.59
CA LEU A 38 -3.09 -5.65 2.59
C LEU A 38 -1.64 -5.63 2.06
N SER A 39 -1.16 -6.74 1.50
CA SER A 39 0.20 -6.82 0.97
C SER A 39 0.43 -5.88 -0.22
N ILE A 40 -0.55 -5.74 -1.12
CA ILE A 40 -0.49 -4.81 -2.25
C ILE A 40 -0.41 -3.36 -1.77
N ASN A 41 -1.23 -2.99 -0.77
CA ASN A 41 -1.22 -1.64 -0.24
C ASN A 41 0.11 -1.30 0.46
N THR A 42 0.67 -2.24 1.23
CA THR A 42 2.00 -2.09 1.84
C THR A 42 3.10 -1.92 0.79
N ALA A 43 3.06 -2.73 -0.28
CA ALA A 43 4.03 -2.62 -1.37
C ALA A 43 3.93 -1.26 -2.09
N ARG A 44 2.71 -0.79 -2.36
CA ARG A 44 2.45 0.52 -2.98
C ARG A 44 2.99 1.66 -2.13
N GLU A 45 2.76 1.60 -0.81
CA GLU A 45 3.27 2.61 0.12
C GLU A 45 4.81 2.64 0.15
N SER A 46 5.47 1.48 0.19
CA SER A 46 6.93 1.39 0.16
C SER A 46 7.52 1.92 -1.16
N ILE A 47 6.88 1.63 -2.31
CA ILE A 47 7.28 2.23 -3.60
C ILE A 47 7.22 3.76 -3.53
N LEU A 48 6.11 4.33 -3.02
CA LEU A 48 5.97 5.78 -2.90
C LEU A 48 7.03 6.38 -1.95
N ASN A 49 7.38 5.67 -0.88
CA ASN A 49 8.44 6.09 0.04
C ASN A 49 9.81 6.11 -0.67
N ALA A 50 10.13 5.04 -1.43
CA ALA A 50 11.36 4.97 -2.21
C ALA A 50 11.43 6.06 -3.30
N GLU A 51 10.32 6.33 -3.99
CA GLU A 51 10.23 7.42 -4.97
C GLU A 51 10.48 8.79 -4.32
N ARG A 52 9.84 9.05 -3.19
CA ARG A 52 10.04 10.30 -2.41
C ARG A 52 11.47 10.43 -1.90
N ALA A 53 12.13 9.33 -1.57
CA ALA A 53 13.54 9.31 -1.18
C ALA A 53 14.50 9.61 -2.36
N GLY A 54 14.03 9.56 -3.61
CA GLY A 54 14.84 9.81 -4.81
C GLY A 54 15.39 8.54 -5.47
N ALA A 55 14.75 7.39 -5.24
CA ALA A 55 15.18 6.12 -5.83
C ALA A 55 15.21 6.12 -7.36
N SER A 56 14.44 6.99 -8.02
CA SER A 56 14.52 7.17 -9.48
C SER A 56 15.90 7.60 -9.97
N GLN A 57 16.68 8.31 -9.13
CA GLN A 57 18.01 8.80 -9.46
C GLN A 57 19.11 7.88 -8.93
N HIS A 58 18.90 7.27 -7.76
CA HIS A 58 19.95 6.53 -7.05
C HIS A 58 19.81 5.00 -7.12
N ALA A 59 18.62 4.48 -7.40
CA ALA A 59 18.28 3.05 -7.35
C ALA A 59 17.19 2.68 -8.38
N TRP A 60 17.33 3.17 -9.62
CA TRP A 60 16.31 3.04 -10.67
C TRP A 60 15.93 1.58 -10.96
N ALA A 61 16.92 0.68 -11.03
CA ALA A 61 16.68 -0.72 -11.35
C ALA A 61 15.82 -1.42 -10.28
N GLU A 62 16.11 -1.19 -9.01
CA GLU A 62 15.36 -1.75 -7.88
C GLU A 62 13.94 -1.18 -7.82
N LEU A 63 13.79 0.13 -8.04
CA LEU A 63 12.49 0.78 -8.12
C LEU A 63 11.63 0.21 -9.26
N GLU A 64 12.21 -0.01 -10.43
CA GLU A 64 11.49 -0.57 -11.58
C GLU A 64 11.07 -2.03 -11.33
N ASN A 65 11.94 -2.84 -10.71
CA ASN A 65 11.57 -4.18 -10.27
C ASN A 65 10.39 -4.14 -9.28
N ALA A 66 10.39 -3.20 -8.33
CA ALA A 66 9.29 -3.06 -7.38
C ALA A 66 7.96 -2.77 -8.09
N LYS A 67 7.95 -1.82 -9.03
CA LYS A 67 6.78 -1.45 -9.84
C LYS A 67 6.26 -2.60 -10.70
N GLN A 68 7.17 -3.29 -11.37
CA GLN A 68 6.83 -4.44 -12.20
C GLN A 68 6.18 -5.56 -11.38
N LYS A 69 6.72 -5.85 -10.19
CA LYS A 69 6.16 -6.86 -9.28
C LYS A 69 4.80 -6.47 -8.74
N LEU A 70 4.57 -5.19 -8.45
CA LEU A 70 3.26 -4.69 -8.04
C LEU A 70 2.23 -4.86 -9.15
N MET A 71 2.59 -4.48 -10.38
CA MET A 71 1.72 -4.66 -11.55
C MET A 71 1.32 -6.14 -11.75
N TRP A 72 2.28 -7.06 -11.65
CA TRP A 72 1.97 -8.49 -11.72
C TRP A 72 1.13 -8.99 -10.54
N ALA A 73 1.27 -8.39 -9.36
CA ALA A 73 0.44 -8.73 -8.20
C ALA A 73 -1.01 -8.32 -8.44
N GLU A 74 -1.25 -7.13 -8.98
CA GLU A 74 -2.58 -6.60 -9.34
C GLU A 74 -3.24 -7.43 -10.46
N GLU A 75 -2.46 -7.84 -11.47
CA GLU A 75 -2.91 -8.78 -12.50
C GLU A 75 -3.29 -10.14 -11.89
N ALA A 76 -2.47 -10.68 -10.98
CA ALA A 76 -2.77 -11.94 -10.30
C ALA A 76 -4.04 -11.87 -9.43
N VAL A 77 -4.40 -10.70 -8.88
CA VAL A 77 -5.70 -10.50 -8.20
C VAL A 77 -6.84 -10.60 -9.21
N SER A 78 -6.70 -9.97 -10.37
CA SER A 78 -7.70 -10.01 -11.44
C SER A 78 -7.93 -11.44 -11.95
N ASP A 79 -6.87 -12.25 -11.98
CA ASP A 79 -6.92 -13.68 -12.32
C ASP A 79 -7.40 -14.60 -11.17
N ASN A 80 -7.79 -14.03 -10.02
CA ASN A 80 -8.16 -14.77 -8.80
C ASN A 80 -7.04 -15.68 -8.25
N LYS A 81 -5.76 -15.39 -8.55
CA LYS A 81 -4.56 -16.11 -8.12
C LYS A 81 -4.01 -15.53 -6.81
N VAL A 82 -4.80 -15.61 -5.74
CA VAL A 82 -4.56 -15.02 -4.41
C VAL A 82 -3.15 -15.24 -3.87
N SER A 83 -2.65 -16.49 -3.85
CA SER A 83 -1.31 -16.80 -3.32
C SER A 83 -0.18 -16.21 -4.17
N LYS A 84 -0.37 -16.16 -5.49
CA LYS A 84 0.60 -15.55 -6.41
C LYS A 84 0.63 -14.03 -6.21
N ALA A 85 -0.54 -13.39 -6.10
CA ALA A 85 -0.66 -11.97 -5.82
C ALA A 85 0.05 -11.57 -4.52
N LYS A 86 -0.20 -12.31 -3.43
CA LYS A 86 0.46 -12.05 -2.14
C LYS A 86 1.99 -12.13 -2.25
N ARG A 87 2.51 -13.18 -2.89
CA ARG A 87 3.97 -13.35 -3.05
C ARG A 87 4.58 -12.23 -3.89
N LEU A 88 3.94 -11.88 -5.01
CA LEU A 88 4.41 -10.79 -5.88
C LEU A 88 4.40 -9.44 -5.17
N ALA A 89 3.37 -9.16 -4.36
CA ALA A 89 3.33 -7.96 -3.53
C ALA A 89 4.45 -7.92 -2.48
N GLN A 90 4.77 -9.05 -1.86
CA GLN A 90 5.92 -9.15 -0.95
C GLN A 90 7.26 -8.96 -1.66
N GLU A 91 7.44 -9.53 -2.85
CA GLU A 91 8.61 -9.29 -3.69
C GLU A 91 8.73 -7.80 -4.05
N SER A 92 7.62 -7.17 -4.45
CA SER A 92 7.55 -5.73 -4.74
C SER A 92 8.00 -4.88 -3.54
N TYR A 93 7.48 -5.17 -2.36
CA TYR A 93 7.89 -4.53 -1.11
C TYR A 93 9.41 -4.66 -0.85
N ILE A 94 9.98 -5.86 -1.01
CA ILE A 94 11.42 -6.09 -0.79
C ILE A 94 12.27 -5.26 -1.77
N PHE A 95 11.86 -5.18 -3.04
CA PHE A 95 12.57 -4.35 -4.02
C PHE A 95 12.45 -2.85 -3.71
N ALA A 96 11.31 -2.39 -3.22
CA ALA A 96 11.12 -1.00 -2.82
C ALA A 96 11.99 -0.64 -1.60
N GLU A 97 12.04 -1.48 -0.58
CA GLU A 97 12.94 -1.31 0.58
C GLU A 97 14.41 -1.34 0.16
N LEU A 98 14.79 -2.23 -0.76
CA LEU A 98 16.13 -2.25 -1.33
C LEU A 98 16.45 -0.96 -2.08
N ALA A 99 15.50 -0.43 -2.86
CA ALA A 99 15.67 0.83 -3.57
C ALA A 99 15.86 2.00 -2.61
N MET A 100 15.10 2.03 -1.50
CA MET A 100 15.22 3.03 -0.44
C MET A 100 16.60 2.96 0.22
N ALA A 101 17.02 1.79 0.71
CA ALA A 101 18.31 1.59 1.36
C ALA A 101 19.50 1.95 0.44
N ARG A 102 19.40 1.59 -0.86
CA ARG A 102 20.41 1.95 -1.85
C ARG A 102 20.46 3.45 -2.11
N THR A 103 19.31 4.11 -2.08
CA THR A 103 19.22 5.57 -2.23
C THR A 103 19.88 6.27 -1.06
N GLU A 104 19.54 5.90 0.16
CA GLU A 104 20.14 6.44 1.38
C GLU A 104 21.66 6.26 1.36
N PHE A 105 22.15 5.06 1.02
CA PHE A 105 23.58 4.79 0.89
C PHE A 105 24.26 5.71 -0.13
N ARG A 106 23.65 5.89 -1.31
CA ARG A 106 24.21 6.74 -2.38
C ARG A 106 24.24 8.21 -1.97
N GLN A 107 23.24 8.68 -1.24
CA GLN A 107 23.21 10.04 -0.68
C GLN A 107 24.32 10.26 0.34
N VAL A 108 24.55 9.30 1.23
CA VAL A 108 25.65 9.34 2.21
C VAL A 108 27.01 9.40 1.50
N VAL A 109 27.24 8.54 0.51
CA VAL A 109 28.49 8.54 -0.27
C VAL A 109 28.69 9.86 -1.02
N GLN A 110 27.62 10.40 -1.62
CA GLN A 110 27.69 11.69 -2.31
C GLN A 110 28.05 12.84 -1.35
N MET A 111 27.52 12.81 -0.13
CA MET A 111 27.86 13.80 0.89
C MET A 111 29.32 13.67 1.35
N SER A 112 29.81 12.45 1.56
CA SER A 112 31.22 12.21 1.92
C SER A 112 32.17 12.80 0.88
N ASN A 113 31.92 12.55 -0.40
CA ASN A 113 32.77 13.06 -1.48
C ASN A 113 32.80 14.60 -1.53
N ARG A 114 31.75 15.28 -1.07
CA ARG A 114 31.74 16.76 -0.96
C ARG A 114 32.66 17.25 0.16
N VAL A 115 32.74 16.54 1.28
CA VAL A 115 33.65 16.89 2.38
C VAL A 115 35.09 16.76 1.93
N ASP A 116 35.44 15.68 1.23
CA ASP A 116 36.79 15.47 0.71
C ASP A 116 37.21 16.60 -0.25
N GLY A 117 36.32 16.98 -1.18
CA GLY A 117 36.59 18.08 -2.11
C GLY A 117 36.78 19.45 -1.43
N LEU A 118 36.14 19.69 -0.28
CA LEU A 118 36.33 20.91 0.51
C LEU A 118 37.71 20.94 1.17
N LEU A 119 38.16 19.81 1.71
CA LEU A 119 39.49 19.69 2.32
C LEU A 119 40.60 19.92 1.29
N ASP A 120 40.46 19.35 0.09
CA ASP A 120 41.39 19.57 -1.02
C ASP A 120 41.43 21.05 -1.44
N GLY A 121 40.27 21.72 -1.49
CA GLY A 121 40.17 23.14 -1.79
C GLY A 121 40.91 24.01 -0.77
N MET A 122 40.73 23.72 0.52
CA MET A 122 41.45 24.42 1.59
C MET A 122 42.96 24.21 1.53
N GLN A 123 43.42 22.98 1.26
CA GLN A 123 44.85 22.69 1.14
C GLN A 123 45.50 23.40 -0.06
N ARG A 124 44.76 23.63 -1.15
CA ARG A 124 45.26 24.38 -2.30
C ARG A 124 45.52 25.84 -1.94
N VAL A 125 44.59 26.50 -1.23
CA VAL A 125 44.73 27.91 -0.82
C VAL A 125 45.90 28.11 0.15
N VAL A 126 46.18 27.14 1.02
CA VAL A 126 47.33 27.23 1.95
C VAL A 126 48.68 27.05 1.23
N ARG A 127 48.69 26.45 0.03
CA ARG A 127 49.92 26.20 -0.75
C ARG A 127 50.29 27.37 -1.66
N GLU A 128 49.36 28.27 -1.94
CA GLU A 128 49.57 29.51 -2.71
C GLU A 128 49.91 30.68 -1.78
#